data_AF-A0A936GL69-F1
#
_entry.id   AF-A0A936GL69-F1
#
_cell.length_a   1.000
_cell.length_b   1.000
_cell.length_c   1.000
_cell.angle_alpha   90.00
_cell.angle_beta   90.00
_cell.angle_gamma   90.00
#
_symmetry.space_group_name_H-M   'P 1'
#
loop_
_entity.id
_entity.type
_entity.pdbx_description
1 polymer ?
#
loop_
_entity_poly.entity_id
_entity_poly.type
_entity_poly.pdbx_seq_one_letter_code
_entity_poly.pdbx_strand_id
1 'polypeptide(L)' 'MELTADNATRLRNLIAQFAQGIDKVEITMDDIRKQLNKPLTPQEAIDILTSYIDGLCAGKERNKVRIIIK' A
#
# COMPACT_ATOMS: atom_id res chain seq x y z
N MET A 1 5.01 -19.64 27.35
CA MET A 1 6.28 -18.98 27.01
C MET A 1 6.44 -17.80 27.95
N GLU A 2 7.46 -17.80 28.79
CA GLU A 2 7.75 -16.67 29.68
C GLU A 2 8.59 -15.63 28.95
N LEU A 3 8.24 -14.35 29.10
CA LEU A 3 9.00 -13.23 28.56
C LEU A 3 10.21 -12.99 29.46
N THR A 4 11.41 -13.03 28.89
CA THR A 4 12.68 -12.88 29.61
C THR A 4 13.55 -11.87 28.89
N ALA A 5 14.51 -11.27 29.60
CA ALA A 5 15.42 -10.27 29.00
C ALA A 5 16.16 -10.82 27.76
N ASP A 6 16.43 -12.13 27.74
CA ASP A 6 17.11 -12.83 26.64
C ASP A 6 16.27 -12.86 25.35
N ASN A 7 14.94 -13.00 25.48
CA ASN A 7 14.03 -13.01 24.33
C ASN A 7 13.54 -11.62 23.91
N ALA A 8 13.78 -10.59 24.73
CA ALA A 8 13.35 -9.22 24.48
C ALA A 8 13.90 -8.65 23.16
N THR A 9 15.17 -8.89 22.84
CA THR A 9 15.78 -8.41 21.58
C THR A 9 15.15 -9.07 20.35
N ARG A 10 14.88 -10.37 20.43
CA ARG A 10 14.22 -11.14 19.36
C ARG A 10 12.79 -10.66 19.14
N LEU A 11 12.06 -10.42 20.23
CA LEU A 11 10.71 -9.86 20.20
C LEU A 11 10.71 -8.45 19.61
N ARG A 12 11.64 -7.58 20.02
CA ARG A 12 11.83 -6.24 19.46
C ARG A 12 12.09 -6.27 17.97
N ASN A 13 12.93 -7.19 17.50
CA ASN A 13 13.28 -7.31 16.09
C ASN A 13 12.13 -7.86 15.25
N LEU A 14 11.34 -8.81 15.78
CA LEU A 14 10.11 -9.27 15.15
C LEU A 14 9.08 -8.15 15.09
N ILE A 15 8.85 -7.43 16.19
CA ILE A 15 7.97 -6.26 16.23
C ILE A 15 8.43 -5.21 15.23
N ALA A 16 9.74 -4.93 15.13
CA ALA A 16 10.29 -4.00 14.14
C ALA A 16 10.09 -4.48 12.71
N GLN A 17 10.24 -5.78 12.43
CA GLN A 17 9.95 -6.39 11.12
C GLN A 17 8.47 -6.32 10.75
N PHE A 18 7.57 -6.57 11.69
CA PHE A 18 6.13 -6.44 11.46
C PHE A 18 5.67 -4.98 11.45
N ALA A 19 6.39 -4.09 12.15
CA ALA A 19 6.22 -2.64 12.14
C ALA A 19 6.87 -1.97 10.93
N GLN A 20 7.65 -2.70 10.10
CA GLN A 20 7.84 -2.35 8.69
C GLN A 20 6.55 -2.58 7.89
N GLY A 21 5.46 -2.01 8.42
CA GLY A 21 4.64 -1.05 7.73
C GLY A 21 4.31 -1.46 6.33
N ILE A 22 3.18 -2.15 6.20
CA ILE A 22 2.43 -2.14 4.95
C ILE A 22 2.43 -0.70 4.42
N ASP A 23 2.98 -0.53 3.24
CA ASP A 23 3.04 0.70 2.50
C ASP A 23 1.62 1.11 2.14
N LYS A 24 1.04 1.95 2.99
CA LYS A 24 -0.35 2.38 2.87
C LYS A 24 -0.47 3.35 1.71
N VAL A 25 -1.31 2.99 0.75
CA VAL A 25 -1.69 3.85 -0.38
C VAL A 25 -3.16 4.20 -0.21
N GLU A 26 -3.46 5.47 0.05
CA GLU A 26 -4.83 5.97 0.08
C GLU A 26 -5.19 6.51 -1.30
N ILE A 27 -6.35 6.08 -1.81
CA ILE A 27 -6.95 6.61 -3.03
C ILE A 27 -8.30 7.20 -2.62
N THR A 28 -8.48 8.50 -2.85
CA THR A 28 -9.76 9.16 -2.54
C THR A 28 -10.72 9.08 -3.73
N MET A 29 -12.03 9.21 -3.47
CA MET A 29 -13.02 9.31 -4.54
C MET A 29 -12.77 10.49 -5.50
N ASP A 30 -12.15 11.58 -5.04
CA ASP A 30 -11.76 12.69 -5.89
C ASP A 30 -10.57 12.36 -6.81
N ASP A 31 -9.64 11.51 -6.36
CA ASP A 31 -8.56 11.01 -7.21
C ASP A 31 -9.11 10.13 -8.33
N ILE A 32 -10.07 9.25 -8.00
CA ILE A 32 -10.76 8.42 -9.00
C ILE A 32 -11.49 9.30 -10.02
N ARG A 33 -12.21 10.33 -9.56
CA ARG A 33 -12.88 11.28 -10.45
C ARG A 33 -11.92 12.04 -11.35
N LYS A 34 -10.73 12.41 -10.86
CA LYS A 34 -9.68 13.05 -11.68
C LYS A 34 -9.15 12.11 -12.76
N GLN A 35 -8.93 10.83 -12.43
CA GLN A 35 -8.42 9.84 -13.38
C GLN A 35 -9.47 9.42 -14.41
N LEU A 36 -10.74 9.38 -14.01
CA LEU A 36 -11.88 8.99 -14.86
C LEU A 36 -12.69 10.21 -15.35
N ASN A 37 -12.04 11.36 -15.54
CA ASN A 37 -12.69 12.63 -15.87
C ASN A 37 -13.21 12.73 -17.32
N LYS A 38 -12.99 11.70 -18.14
CA LYS A 38 -13.35 11.65 -19.55
C LYS A 38 -14.06 10.33 -19.86
N PRO A 39 -14.78 10.22 -20.99
CA PRO A 39 -15.28 8.95 -21.48
C PRO A 39 -14.09 8.02 -21.75
N LEU A 40 -14.13 6.84 -21.16
CA LEU A 40 -13.09 5.81 -21.27
C LEU A 40 -13.78 4.49 -21.59
N THR A 41 -13.11 3.64 -22.36
CA THR A 41 -13.48 2.23 -22.45
C THR A 41 -13.11 1.51 -21.14
N PRO A 42 -13.74 0.37 -20.83
CA PRO A 42 -13.40 -0.41 -19.64
C PRO A 42 -11.90 -0.78 -19.57
N GLN A 43 -11.28 -1.04 -20.73
CA GLN A 43 -9.87 -1.38 -20.82
C GLN A 43 -8.98 -0.18 -20.48
N GLU A 44 -9.28 1.00 -21.05
CA GLU A 44 -8.53 2.22 -20.76
C GLU A 44 -8.64 2.63 -19.28
N ALA A 45 -9.81 2.40 -18.66
CA ALA A 45 -9.97 2.66 -17.23
C ALA A 45 -9.06 1.77 -16.37
N ILE A 46 -8.92 0.49 -16.72
CA ILE A 46 -8.00 -0.44 -16.04
C ILE A 46 -6.56 0.02 -16.22
N ASP A 47 -6.17 0.39 -17.43
CA ASP A 47 -4.79 0.80 -17.73
C ASP A 47 -4.41 2.09 -16.99
N ILE A 48 -5.30 3.08 -16.97
CA ILE A 48 -5.11 4.36 -16.26
C ILE A 48 -5.00 4.13 -14.74
N LEU A 49 -5.91 3.32 -14.16
CA LEU A 49 -5.86 3.01 -12.72
C LEU A 49 -4.61 2.23 -12.36
N THR A 50 -4.20 1.28 -13.20
CA THR A 50 -2.98 0.49 -12.99
C THR A 50 -1.75 1.40 -13.01
N SER A 51 -1.63 2.29 -14.00
CA SER A 51 -0.53 3.25 -14.10
C SER A 51 -0.50 4.23 -12.91
N TYR A 52 -1.67 4.69 -12.47
CA TYR A 52 -1.78 5.55 -11.29
C TYR A 52 -1.31 4.84 -10.01
N ILE A 53 -1.73 3.58 -9.82
CA ILE A 53 -1.33 2.76 -8.68
C ILE A 53 0.17 2.46 -8.74
N ASP A 54 0.72 2.12 -9.91
CA ASP A 54 2.16 1.91 -10.10
C ASP A 54 2.97 3.16 -9.75
N GLY A 55 2.47 4.35 -10.12
CA GLY A 55 3.07 5.63 -9.71
C GLY A 55 3.04 5.85 -8.19
N LEU A 56 1.93 5.52 -7.53
CA LEU A 56 1.81 5.59 -6.07
C LEU A 56 2.66 4.54 -5.33
N CYS A 57 3.00 3.46 -6.02
CA CYS A 57 3.86 2.37 -5.54
C CYS A 57 5.32 2.53 -5.97
N ALA A 58 5.67 3.58 -6.73
CA ALA A 58 7.03 3.83 -7.16
C ALA A 58 7.94 4.06 -5.93
N GLY A 59 8.94 3.20 -5.76
CA GLY A 59 9.86 3.20 -4.61
C GLY A 59 9.35 2.47 -3.37
N LYS A 60 8.14 1.88 -3.41
CA LYS A 60 7.56 1.06 -2.34
C LYS A 60 7.75 -0.42 -2.63
N GLU A 61 7.86 -1.23 -1.59
CA GLU A 61 7.94 -2.68 -1.77
C GLU A 61 6.57 -3.21 -2.24
N ARG A 62 6.48 -3.67 -3.49
CA ARG A 62 5.23 -4.17 -4.11
C ARG A 62 4.46 -5.19 -3.24
N ASN A 63 5.19 -6.02 -2.48
CA ASN A 63 4.60 -7.06 -1.62
C ASN A 63 4.03 -6.53 -0.30
N LYS A 64 4.17 -5.23 -0.01
CA LYS A 64 3.72 -4.59 1.22
C LYS A 64 2.64 -3.53 0.98
N VAL A 65 2.11 -3.37 -0.23
CA VAL A 65 1.14 -2.30 -0.50
C VAL A 65 -0.27 -2.67 -0.05
N ARG A 66 -0.94 -1.79 0.70
CA ARG A 66 -2.39 -1.92 1.00
C ARG A 66 -3.11 -0.66 0.54
N ILE A 67 -4.03 -0.87 -0.40
CA ILE A 67 -4.85 0.19 -0.99
C ILE A 67 -6.10 0.38 -0.13
N ILE A 68 -6.34 1.61 0.31
CA ILE A 68 -7.57 2.00 1.01
C ILE A 68 -8.31 3.02 0.14
N ILE A 69 -9.56 2.71 -0.20
CA ILE A 69 -10.46 3.61 -0.91
C ILE A 69 -11.31 4.35 0.14
N LYS A 70 -11.32 5.68 0.11
CA LYS A 70 -12.14 6.53 0.98
C LYS A 70 -12.99 7.50 0.16
#